data_AF-A0A1Y5D082-F1
#
_entry.id   AF-A0A1Y5D082-F1
#
_cell.length_a   1.000
_cell.length_b   1.000
_cell.length_c   1.000
_cell.angle_alpha   90.00
_cell.angle_beta   90.00
_cell.angle_gamma   90.00
#
_symmetry.space_group_name_H-M   'P 1'
#
loop_
_entity.id
_entity.type
_entity.pdbx_description
1 polymer ?
#
loop_
_entity_poly.entity_id
_entity_poly.type
_entity_poly.pdbx_seq_one_letter_code
_entity_poly.pdbx_strand_id
1 'polypeptide(L)'
;MKKHKLVEKLNDDAKIPFSYDEFDVEYRYKNVMNMPTLNWPNSVPCVEANLYLLSGIMNKSWSIKRDGGTAKANASILSHIIRFCFDNRIHFCELTDSYFEFFVKRLMMEKKKDGTKYRSNTRVVEIGRHTLRFLIFVGKKHYDKYFIGEKACRLTCFELEYKEGNVSRKYYNHLSLPSKDVYVRRLPVALADVSQLYKLVDEGSSKSLIARDSCLIKSFDATGGRRSEVANLRVPDVEKALSSDEKIPMLRLITLKQKGHEDLEVEREIPVYRGTLRAINKYIKRTRLRIIKRINKGRIAKGNKNIIDHDFVFISETTGNPLSADSITTMFNNWAKAIGAKGDLIAHAFRHSYITNILAMLIKDFELKEESELKAKFATDKVFKLKLLSWTGHKSLKSLNNYIHLAFGDLSGINATMDKVIVLSSVNSAQKEIIELRQKIANGKINASELIDEMDHLLGDLEELLQA
;
A
#
# COMPACT_ATOMS: atom_id res chain seq x y z
N MET A 1 9.16 30.87 6.19
CA MET A 1 8.78 30.78 4.77
C MET A 1 7.79 29.63 4.56
N LYS A 2 6.57 29.93 4.09
CA LYS A 2 5.67 28.89 3.56
C LYS A 2 6.36 28.27 2.35
N LYS A 3 6.62 26.95 2.37
CA LYS A 3 7.19 26.25 1.22
C LYS A 3 6.19 26.35 0.06
N HIS A 4 6.50 27.13 -0.98
CA HIS A 4 5.68 27.18 -2.19
C HIS A 4 5.61 25.77 -2.80
N LYS A 5 4.40 25.38 -3.21
CA LYS A 5 4.14 24.08 -3.82
C LYS A 5 4.68 24.13 -5.25
N LEU A 6 5.79 23.45 -5.50
CA LEU A 6 6.45 23.44 -6.82
C LEU A 6 5.81 22.47 -7.83
N VAL A 7 4.81 21.69 -7.40
CA VAL A 7 4.17 20.66 -8.23
C VAL A 7 2.71 21.04 -8.43
N GLU A 8 2.34 21.28 -9.68
CA GLU A 8 0.97 21.56 -10.12
C GLU A 8 0.46 20.42 -11.01
N LYS A 9 -0.84 20.44 -11.33
CA LYS A 9 -1.48 19.45 -12.21
C LYS A 9 -2.06 20.15 -13.41
N LEU A 10 -1.98 19.48 -14.57
CA LEU A 10 -2.71 19.90 -15.76
C LEU A 10 -4.21 19.64 -15.65
N ASN A 11 -5.00 20.48 -16.33
CA ASN A 11 -6.47 20.44 -16.39
C ASN A 11 -6.99 19.16 -17.09
N ASP A 12 -8.29 18.91 -16.91
CA ASP A 12 -8.97 17.66 -17.27
C ASP A 12 -8.99 17.33 -18.78
N ASP A 13 -8.76 18.30 -19.67
CA ASP A 13 -8.81 18.10 -21.12
C ASP A 13 -7.42 18.03 -21.81
N ALA A 14 -6.33 17.96 -21.03
CA ALA A 14 -4.98 17.99 -21.59
C ALA A 14 -4.62 16.68 -22.34
N LYS A 15 -4.40 16.81 -23.65
CA LYS A 15 -3.92 15.73 -24.54
C LYS A 15 -2.65 16.16 -25.26
N ILE A 16 -1.76 15.20 -25.50
CA ILE A 16 -0.58 15.39 -26.35
C ILE A 16 -0.54 14.31 -27.44
N PRO A 17 -0.19 14.65 -28.68
CA PRO A 17 0.08 13.64 -29.70
C PRO A 17 1.30 12.81 -29.27
N PHE A 18 1.20 11.48 -29.35
CA PHE A 18 2.29 10.57 -28.92
C PHE A 18 2.78 9.63 -30.01
N SER A 19 1.97 9.34 -31.01
CA SER A 19 2.38 8.64 -32.22
C SER A 19 1.50 9.07 -33.39
N TYR A 20 2.05 9.00 -34.59
CA TYR A 20 1.29 9.17 -35.82
C TYR A 20 1.00 7.78 -36.39
N ASP A 21 -0.27 7.49 -36.67
CA ASP A 21 -0.65 6.29 -37.38
C ASP A 21 -0.58 6.56 -38.87
N GLU A 22 0.43 5.98 -39.54
CA GLU A 22 0.60 6.14 -40.98
C GLU A 22 -0.49 5.43 -41.79
N PHE A 23 -1.17 4.43 -41.21
CA PHE A 23 -2.24 3.68 -41.89
C PHE A 23 -3.57 4.41 -41.82
N ASP A 24 -3.91 5.00 -40.66
CA ASP A 24 -5.17 5.72 -40.46
C ASP A 24 -5.04 7.24 -40.66
N VAL A 25 -3.83 7.75 -40.98
CA VAL A 25 -3.54 9.20 -41.18
C VAL A 25 -4.03 10.03 -39.99
N GLU A 26 -3.89 9.50 -38.78
CA GLU A 26 -4.37 10.12 -37.56
C GLU A 26 -3.27 10.19 -36.49
N TYR A 27 -3.21 11.31 -35.77
CA TYR A 27 -2.40 11.40 -34.56
C TYR A 27 -3.09 10.62 -33.45
N ARG A 28 -2.39 9.63 -32.88
CA ARG A 28 -2.81 9.03 -31.62
C ARG A 28 -2.41 9.97 -30.48
N TYR A 29 -3.36 10.27 -29.61
CA TYR A 29 -3.18 11.15 -28.46
C TYR A 29 -3.07 10.37 -27.16
N LYS A 30 -2.11 10.73 -26.30
CA LYS A 30 -1.98 10.17 -24.96
C LYS A 30 -2.61 11.16 -24.00
N ASN A 31 -3.57 10.66 -23.23
CA ASN A 31 -4.15 11.44 -22.16
C ASN A 31 -3.06 11.75 -21.14
N VAL A 32 -2.81 13.03 -20.85
CA VAL A 32 -1.85 13.50 -19.84
C VAL A 32 -2.55 14.18 -18.66
N MET A 33 -3.86 13.95 -18.51
CA MET A 33 -4.64 14.31 -17.34
C MET A 33 -3.93 13.79 -16.08
N ASN A 34 -3.65 14.69 -15.13
CA ASN A 34 -2.85 14.47 -13.92
C ASN A 34 -1.32 14.38 -14.11
N MET A 35 -0.75 14.73 -15.27
CA MET A 35 0.68 14.92 -15.37
C MET A 35 1.12 16.01 -14.39
N PRO A 36 2.11 15.73 -13.51
CA PRO A 36 2.67 16.74 -12.64
C PRO A 36 3.52 17.71 -13.46
N THR A 37 3.32 19.00 -13.24
CA THR A 37 4.20 20.06 -13.75
C THR A 37 5.06 20.60 -12.63
N LEU A 38 6.30 20.93 -12.96
CA LEU A 38 7.28 21.50 -12.06
C LEU A 38 7.54 22.95 -12.43
N ASN A 39 7.40 23.82 -11.43
CA ASN A 39 7.76 25.22 -11.52
C ASN A 39 8.99 25.49 -10.66
N TRP A 40 9.77 26.49 -11.06
CA TRP A 40 10.76 27.14 -10.22
C TRP A 40 10.05 27.82 -9.03
N PRO A 41 10.75 28.10 -7.92
CA PRO A 41 10.17 28.79 -6.76
C PRO A 41 9.54 30.17 -7.04
N ASN A 42 9.89 30.82 -8.15
CA ASN A 42 9.26 32.06 -8.64
C ASN A 42 8.03 31.82 -9.53
N SER A 43 7.47 30.60 -9.53
CA SER A 43 6.30 30.18 -10.32
C SER A 43 6.51 30.10 -11.84
N VAL A 44 7.72 30.32 -12.34
CA VAL A 44 8.04 30.10 -13.76
C VAL A 44 8.18 28.60 -14.03
N PRO A 45 7.63 28.05 -15.14
CA PRO A 45 7.81 26.64 -15.48
C PRO A 45 9.29 26.22 -15.58
N CYS A 46 9.64 25.10 -14.95
CA CYS A 46 10.97 24.50 -15.09
C CYS A 46 10.98 23.60 -16.33
N VAL A 47 11.42 24.16 -17.46
CA VAL A 47 11.33 23.53 -18.79
C VAL A 47 12.04 22.17 -18.82
N GLU A 48 13.28 22.10 -18.34
CA GLU A 48 14.09 20.89 -18.35
C GLU A 48 13.44 19.77 -17.54
N ALA A 49 12.90 20.10 -16.36
CA ALA A 49 12.24 19.15 -15.49
C ALA A 49 10.92 18.64 -16.09
N ASN A 50 10.13 19.53 -16.70
CA ASN A 50 8.89 19.15 -17.37
C ASN A 50 9.15 18.28 -18.60
N LEU A 51 10.17 18.59 -19.40
CA LEU A 51 10.62 17.75 -20.52
C LEU A 51 11.11 16.38 -20.04
N TYR A 52 11.80 16.31 -18.90
CA TYR A 52 12.22 15.04 -18.33
C TYR A 52 11.03 14.17 -17.93
N LEU A 53 10.04 14.74 -17.23
CA LEU A 53 8.82 14.03 -16.85
C LEU A 53 8.05 13.55 -18.07
N LEU A 54 7.91 14.40 -19.09
CA LEU A 54 7.31 14.06 -20.37
C LEU A 54 8.02 12.88 -21.04
N SER A 55 9.36 12.92 -21.10
CA SER A 55 10.14 11.82 -21.67
C SER A 55 9.94 10.50 -20.91
N GLY A 56 9.75 10.55 -19.59
CA GLY A 56 9.45 9.38 -18.78
C GLY A 56 8.06 8.81 -19.08
N ILE A 57 7.06 9.66 -19.31
CA ILE A 57 5.68 9.25 -19.63
C ILE A 57 5.61 8.64 -21.04
N MET A 58 6.32 9.22 -22.00
CA MET A 58 6.32 8.78 -23.40
C MET A 58 7.20 7.54 -23.61
N ASN A 59 8.44 7.58 -23.11
CA ASN A 59 9.45 6.59 -23.50
C ASN A 59 9.66 5.49 -22.46
N LYS A 60 9.20 5.69 -21.22
CA LYS A 60 9.39 4.75 -20.10
C LYS A 60 8.08 4.32 -19.44
N SER A 61 6.95 4.70 -20.04
CA SER A 61 5.60 4.41 -19.55
C SER A 61 5.44 4.74 -18.06
N TRP A 62 5.86 5.95 -17.66
CA TRP A 62 5.60 6.40 -16.30
C TRP A 62 4.11 6.64 -16.10
N SER A 63 3.51 5.82 -15.24
CA SER A 63 2.11 5.98 -14.84
C SER A 63 1.82 7.38 -14.28
N ILE A 64 0.73 7.96 -14.75
CA ILE A 64 0.14 9.25 -14.31
C ILE A 64 -1.23 9.06 -13.61
N LYS A 65 -1.66 7.80 -13.41
CA LYS A 65 -2.97 7.48 -12.82
C LYS A 65 -3.07 7.95 -11.36
N ARG A 66 -4.31 8.22 -10.92
CA ARG A 66 -4.73 8.44 -9.52
C ARG A 66 -3.75 9.30 -8.73
N ASP A 67 -3.62 10.56 -9.17
CA ASP A 67 -2.73 11.58 -8.60
C ASP A 67 -1.27 11.50 -9.11
N GLY A 68 -1.07 11.24 -10.41
CA GLY A 68 0.21 11.44 -11.10
C GLY A 68 1.24 10.31 -10.96
N GLY A 69 0.95 9.24 -10.23
CA GLY A 69 1.69 7.97 -10.22
C GLY A 69 3.22 8.08 -10.10
N THR A 70 3.93 7.33 -10.96
CA THR A 70 5.40 7.31 -11.04
C THR A 70 5.96 8.68 -11.46
N ALA A 71 5.24 9.41 -12.32
CA ALA A 71 5.65 10.76 -12.72
C ALA A 71 5.68 11.72 -11.53
N LYS A 72 4.66 11.68 -10.65
CA LYS A 72 4.60 12.53 -9.44
C LYS A 72 5.67 12.16 -8.43
N ALA A 73 5.98 10.87 -8.29
CA ALA A 73 7.08 10.43 -7.44
C ALA A 73 8.41 11.02 -7.91
N ASN A 74 8.69 10.97 -9.22
CA ASN A 74 9.87 11.62 -9.80
C ASN A 74 9.81 13.14 -9.64
N ALA A 75 8.68 13.79 -9.93
CA ALA A 75 8.54 15.23 -9.79
C ALA A 75 8.83 15.72 -8.37
N SER A 76 8.32 14.99 -7.37
CA SER A 76 8.57 15.27 -5.96
C SER A 76 10.05 15.17 -5.61
N ILE A 77 10.77 14.20 -6.19
CA ILE A 77 12.23 14.07 -6.02
C ILE A 77 12.97 15.23 -6.68
N LEU A 78 12.63 15.58 -7.92
CA LEU A 78 13.29 16.66 -8.67
C LEU A 78 13.10 18.03 -8.01
N SER A 79 12.00 18.22 -7.27
CA SER A 79 11.77 19.45 -6.51
C SER A 79 12.90 19.78 -5.51
N HIS A 80 13.73 18.81 -5.13
CA HIS A 80 14.91 19.06 -4.28
C HIS A 80 16.03 19.77 -5.04
N ILE A 81 16.42 19.26 -6.21
CA ILE A 81 17.51 19.88 -6.98
C ILE A 81 17.08 21.21 -7.59
N ILE A 82 15.81 21.35 -7.99
CA ILE A 82 15.25 22.62 -8.49
C ILE A 82 15.37 23.72 -7.44
N ARG A 83 14.99 23.45 -6.18
CA ARG A 83 15.15 24.42 -5.08
C ARG A 83 16.62 24.73 -4.82
N PHE A 84 17.47 23.71 -4.83
CA PHE A 84 18.90 23.91 -4.61
C PHE A 84 19.50 24.84 -5.68
N CYS A 85 19.24 24.58 -6.96
CA CYS A 85 19.72 25.42 -8.05
C CYS A 85 19.17 26.85 -7.96
N PHE A 86 17.88 27.00 -7.67
CA PHE A 86 17.26 28.31 -7.51
C PHE A 86 17.85 29.12 -6.35
N ASP A 87 17.96 28.51 -5.17
CA ASP A 87 18.48 29.16 -3.97
C ASP A 87 19.93 29.64 -4.16
N ASN A 88 20.72 28.89 -4.93
CA ASN A 88 22.13 29.23 -5.22
C ASN A 88 22.32 30.02 -6.52
N ARG A 89 21.24 30.31 -7.27
CA ARG A 89 21.27 30.99 -8.59
C ARG A 89 22.18 30.29 -9.62
N ILE A 90 22.10 28.97 -9.68
CA ILE A 90 22.92 28.12 -10.55
C ILE A 90 22.03 27.47 -11.61
N HIS A 91 22.43 27.51 -12.87
CA HIS A 91 21.78 26.74 -13.92
C HIS A 91 22.18 25.26 -13.84
N PHE A 92 21.32 24.32 -14.24
CA PHE A 92 21.62 22.88 -14.10
C PHE A 92 22.97 22.48 -14.74
N CYS A 93 23.29 23.00 -15.93
CA CYS A 93 24.54 22.68 -16.65
C CYS A 93 25.82 23.24 -15.99
N GLU A 94 25.68 24.13 -15.01
CA GLU A 94 26.79 24.71 -14.24
C GLU A 94 27.11 23.90 -12.98
N LEU A 95 26.31 22.88 -12.66
CA LEU A 95 26.58 22.01 -11.53
C LEU A 95 27.92 21.26 -11.72
N THR A 96 28.69 21.21 -10.64
CA THR A 96 29.97 20.51 -10.52
C THR A 96 29.90 19.47 -9.41
N ASP A 97 30.92 18.63 -9.26
CA ASP A 97 31.05 17.71 -8.12
C ASP A 97 30.90 18.43 -6.77
N SER A 98 31.52 19.60 -6.60
CA SER A 98 31.43 20.37 -5.36
C SER A 98 30.01 20.85 -5.07
N TYR A 99 29.26 21.29 -6.09
CA TYR A 99 27.86 21.68 -5.92
C TYR A 99 26.97 20.46 -5.61
N PHE A 100 27.22 19.33 -6.26
CA PHE A 100 26.47 18.11 -5.99
C PHE A 100 26.75 17.55 -4.60
N GLU A 101 28.01 17.60 -4.13
CA GLU A 101 28.36 17.27 -2.75
C GLU A 101 27.66 18.21 -1.76
N PHE A 102 27.63 19.51 -2.03
CA PHE A 102 26.92 20.47 -1.18
C PHE A 102 25.40 20.19 -1.15
N PHE A 103 24.81 19.86 -2.30
CA PHE A 103 23.41 19.44 -2.39
C PHE A 103 23.12 18.21 -1.51
N VAL A 104 23.96 17.17 -1.58
CA VAL A 104 23.79 15.95 -0.79
C VAL A 104 23.97 16.23 0.70
N LYS A 105 24.99 16.99 1.10
CA LYS A 105 25.21 17.43 2.49
C LYS A 105 24.00 18.19 3.02
N ARG A 106 23.44 19.12 2.24
CA ARG A 106 22.22 19.86 2.62
C ARG A 106 21.05 18.92 2.90
N LEU A 107 20.83 17.90 2.06
CA LEU A 107 19.76 16.91 2.28
C LEU A 107 19.96 16.08 3.56
N MET A 108 21.20 15.76 3.91
CA MET A 108 21.55 14.99 5.11
C MET A 108 21.43 15.81 6.39
N MET A 109 21.72 17.11 6.33
CA MET A 109 21.70 18.02 7.48
C MET A 109 20.30 18.53 7.84
N GLU A 110 19.30 18.32 6.99
CA GLU A 110 17.92 18.68 7.33
C GLU A 110 17.44 17.91 8.57
N LYS A 111 16.98 18.65 9.58
CA LYS A 111 16.43 18.12 10.84
C LYS A 111 14.94 18.42 10.97
N LYS A 112 14.22 17.57 11.71
CA LYS A 112 12.85 17.82 12.15
C LYS A 112 12.86 18.77 13.36
N LYS A 113 11.66 19.21 13.79
CA LYS A 113 11.49 20.06 14.98
C LYS A 113 12.03 19.40 16.27
N ASP A 114 12.03 18.07 16.33
CA ASP A 114 12.53 17.27 17.45
C ASP A 114 14.06 17.05 17.41
N GLY A 115 14.77 17.65 16.45
CA GLY A 115 16.23 17.49 16.30
C GLY A 115 16.68 16.22 15.59
N THR A 116 15.78 15.27 15.31
CA THR A 116 16.10 14.05 14.56
C THR A 116 16.30 14.33 13.06
N LYS A 117 17.00 13.43 12.36
CA LYS A 117 17.20 13.54 10.91
C LYS A 117 15.85 13.60 10.18
N TYR A 118 15.71 14.56 9.26
CA TYR A 118 14.51 14.70 8.44
C TYR A 118 14.40 13.59 7.39
N ARG A 119 15.53 13.12 6.86
CA ARG A 119 15.60 12.00 5.89
C ARG A 119 16.56 10.93 6.37
N SER A 120 16.22 9.69 6.05
CA SER A 120 17.14 8.56 6.15
C SER A 120 18.18 8.63 5.03
N ASN A 121 19.36 8.04 5.23
CA ASN A 121 20.40 8.02 4.19
C ASN A 121 19.88 7.32 2.93
N THR A 122 19.06 6.28 3.08
CA THR A 122 18.41 5.56 1.98
C THR A 122 17.58 6.49 1.10
N ARG A 123 16.86 7.44 1.69
CA ARG A 123 16.08 8.44 0.95
C ARG A 123 16.98 9.48 0.29
N VAL A 124 18.09 9.88 0.92
CA VAL A 124 19.08 10.77 0.31
C VAL A 124 19.70 10.12 -0.92
N VAL A 125 20.09 8.85 -0.83
CA VAL A 125 20.59 8.06 -1.97
C VAL A 125 19.57 7.99 -3.09
N GLU A 126 18.30 7.73 -2.77
CA GLU A 126 17.24 7.71 -3.78
C GLU A 126 17.12 9.06 -4.51
N ILE A 127 17.08 10.17 -3.76
CA ILE A 127 17.02 11.53 -4.33
C ILE A 127 18.23 11.77 -5.23
N GLY A 128 19.45 11.53 -4.73
CA GLY A 128 20.68 11.76 -5.47
C GLY A 128 20.75 10.96 -6.77
N ARG A 129 20.40 9.67 -6.75
CA ARG A 129 20.42 8.82 -7.97
C ARG A 129 19.39 9.26 -9.02
N HIS A 130 18.21 9.70 -8.59
CA HIS A 130 17.21 10.26 -9.50
C HIS A 130 17.65 11.63 -10.05
N THR A 131 18.29 12.46 -9.22
CA THR A 131 18.90 13.72 -9.67
C THR A 131 19.97 13.47 -10.73
N LEU A 132 20.88 12.52 -10.53
CA LEU A 132 21.91 12.18 -11.54
C LEU A 132 21.28 11.76 -12.87
N ARG A 133 20.23 10.92 -12.85
CA ARG A 133 19.48 10.55 -14.07
C ARG A 133 18.85 11.74 -14.77
N PHE A 134 18.36 12.71 -14.01
CA PHE A 134 17.80 13.95 -14.55
C PHE A 134 18.90 14.82 -15.16
N LEU A 135 20.02 15.02 -14.47
CA LEU A 135 21.13 15.82 -14.99
C LEU A 135 21.76 15.21 -16.25
N ILE A 136 21.86 13.88 -16.35
CA ILE A 136 22.26 13.19 -17.60
C ILE A 136 21.28 13.52 -18.73
N PHE A 137 19.97 13.56 -18.46
CA PHE A 137 18.99 13.97 -19.46
C PHE A 137 19.16 15.43 -19.88
N VAL A 138 19.41 16.34 -18.93
CA VAL A 138 19.68 17.76 -19.20
C VAL A 138 20.92 17.91 -20.08
N GLY A 139 22.05 17.29 -19.73
CA GLY A 139 23.28 17.33 -20.53
C GLY A 139 23.05 16.87 -21.97
N LYS A 140 22.30 15.78 -22.16
CA LYS A 140 21.92 15.29 -23.50
C LYS A 140 21.07 16.29 -24.28
N LYS A 141 20.14 16.99 -23.63
CA LYS A 141 19.26 17.98 -24.27
C LYS A 141 19.99 19.27 -24.66
N HIS A 142 21.00 19.67 -23.90
CA HIS A 142 21.85 20.81 -24.22
C HIS A 142 23.07 20.46 -25.10
N TYR A 143 23.19 19.20 -25.54
CA TYR A 143 24.35 18.68 -26.29
C TYR A 143 25.71 18.89 -25.60
N ASP A 144 25.70 19.02 -24.27
CA ASP A 144 26.90 19.26 -23.48
C ASP A 144 27.52 17.94 -23.00
N LYS A 145 28.53 17.49 -23.75
CA LYS A 145 29.25 16.24 -23.48
C LYS A 145 30.17 16.32 -22.26
N TYR A 146 30.50 17.52 -21.78
CA TYR A 146 31.42 17.74 -20.66
C TYR A 146 30.70 18.11 -19.36
N PHE A 147 29.36 18.11 -19.38
CA PHE A 147 28.57 18.41 -18.19
C PHE A 147 28.63 17.28 -17.16
N ILE A 148 28.18 16.08 -17.53
CA ILE A 148 28.05 14.95 -16.60
C ILE A 148 28.46 13.63 -17.24
N GLY A 149 29.33 12.87 -16.57
CA GLY A 149 29.88 11.61 -17.09
C GLY A 149 30.99 11.03 -16.22
N GLU A 150 31.62 9.95 -16.66
CA GLU A 150 32.65 9.24 -15.87
C GLU A 150 34.05 9.87 -15.93
N LYS A 151 34.37 10.56 -17.03
CA LYS A 151 35.71 11.13 -17.27
C LYS A 151 35.60 12.56 -17.79
N ALA A 152 36.49 13.43 -17.33
CA ALA A 152 36.65 14.81 -17.81
C ALA A 152 35.34 15.63 -17.89
N CYS A 153 34.41 15.38 -16.96
CA CYS A 153 33.15 16.10 -16.86
C CYS A 153 33.14 16.98 -15.60
N ARG A 154 32.39 18.09 -15.63
CA ARG A 154 32.26 19.00 -14.48
C ARG A 154 31.60 18.32 -13.27
N LEU A 155 30.65 17.43 -13.53
CA LEU A 155 30.01 16.57 -12.56
C LEU A 155 30.31 15.10 -12.90
N THR A 156 30.97 14.39 -12.01
CA THR A 156 31.28 12.98 -12.17
C THR A 156 30.08 12.11 -11.84
N CYS A 157 29.86 11.04 -12.60
CA CYS A 157 28.89 10.02 -12.21
C CYS A 157 29.30 8.66 -12.76
N PHE A 158 29.05 7.60 -12.01
CA PHE A 158 29.44 6.24 -12.36
C PHE A 158 28.20 5.39 -12.64
N GLU A 159 28.18 4.64 -13.74
CA GLU A 159 27.15 3.65 -14.00
C GLU A 159 27.52 2.34 -13.28
N LEU A 160 26.74 1.97 -12.27
CA LEU A 160 26.90 0.74 -11.53
C LEU A 160 25.76 -0.22 -11.85
N GLU A 161 26.02 -1.50 -11.65
CA GLU A 161 25.06 -2.56 -11.92
C GLU A 161 24.86 -3.43 -10.68
N TYR A 162 23.62 -3.87 -10.45
CA TYR A 162 23.33 -4.90 -9.46
C TYR A 162 22.37 -5.93 -10.05
N LYS A 163 22.58 -7.20 -9.67
CA LYS A 163 21.70 -8.30 -10.05
C LYS A 163 20.56 -8.43 -9.05
N GLU A 164 19.33 -8.34 -9.54
CA GLU A 164 18.13 -8.64 -8.76
C GLU A 164 17.53 -9.97 -9.24
N GLY A 165 18.10 -11.09 -8.77
CA GLY A 165 17.84 -12.40 -9.37
C GLY A 165 18.45 -12.49 -10.77
N ASN A 166 17.66 -12.87 -11.78
CA ASN A 166 18.12 -12.95 -13.16
C ASN A 166 18.08 -11.61 -13.91
N VAL A 167 17.62 -10.53 -13.25
CA VAL A 167 17.46 -9.23 -13.90
C VAL A 167 18.64 -8.32 -13.60
N SER A 168 19.29 -7.93 -14.70
CA SER A 168 20.28 -6.88 -14.85
C SER A 168 19.76 -5.48 -14.43
N ARG A 169 20.20 -4.78 -13.37
CA ARG A 169 19.74 -3.39 -13.11
C ARG A 169 20.87 -2.39 -12.94
N LYS A 170 20.89 -1.42 -13.85
CA LYS A 170 21.82 -0.29 -13.87
C LYS A 170 21.33 0.92 -13.07
N TYR A 171 22.24 1.61 -12.41
CA TYR A 171 21.98 2.85 -11.69
C TYR A 171 23.20 3.76 -11.69
N TYR A 172 22.97 5.07 -11.67
CA TYR A 172 24.04 6.06 -11.55
C TYR A 172 24.36 6.31 -10.08
N ASN A 173 25.63 6.53 -9.77
CA ASN A 173 26.13 6.84 -8.43
C ASN A 173 27.15 7.99 -8.47
N HIS A 174 27.39 8.60 -7.32
CA HIS A 174 28.37 9.67 -7.11
C HIS A 174 29.04 9.45 -5.75
N LEU A 175 30.31 9.83 -5.59
CA LEU A 175 31.11 9.60 -4.37
C LEU A 175 30.52 10.24 -3.11
N SER A 176 29.90 11.41 -3.25
CA SER A 176 29.23 12.11 -2.15
C SER A 176 27.97 11.43 -1.60
N LEU A 177 27.42 10.42 -2.28
CA LEU A 177 26.20 9.75 -1.80
C LEU A 177 26.52 8.85 -0.60
N PRO A 178 25.75 8.95 0.52
CA PRO A 178 26.02 8.15 1.70
C PRO A 178 25.67 6.67 1.49
N SER A 179 26.18 5.82 2.37
CA SER A 179 25.72 4.43 2.47
C SER A 179 24.25 4.38 2.89
N LYS A 180 23.50 3.43 2.32
CA LYS A 180 22.10 3.19 2.70
C LYS A 180 22.03 2.78 4.17
N ASP A 181 20.93 3.10 4.82
CA ASP A 181 20.67 2.63 6.18
C ASP A 181 20.46 1.12 6.17
N VAL A 182 20.65 0.50 7.35
CA VAL A 182 20.34 -0.91 7.54
C VAL A 182 18.86 -1.14 7.24
N TYR A 183 18.59 -2.12 6.40
CA TYR A 183 17.22 -2.51 6.09
C TYR A 183 16.59 -3.18 7.32
N VAL A 184 15.62 -2.52 7.93
CA VAL A 184 14.80 -3.09 9.01
C VAL A 184 13.67 -3.90 8.38
N ARG A 185 13.59 -5.18 8.73
CA ARG A 185 12.51 -6.06 8.28
C ARG A 185 11.21 -5.64 8.95
N ARG A 186 10.11 -5.64 8.18
CA ARG A 186 8.76 -5.44 8.70
C ARG A 186 8.25 -6.73 9.31
N LEU A 187 7.69 -6.62 10.50
CA LEU A 187 7.09 -7.73 11.23
C LEU A 187 5.56 -7.77 11.01
N PRO A 188 4.92 -8.92 11.23
CA PRO A 188 3.47 -9.02 11.39
C PRO A 188 2.96 -8.03 12.45
N VAL A 189 1.69 -7.62 12.32
CA VAL A 189 1.03 -6.85 13.39
C VAL A 189 0.87 -7.73 14.63
N ALA A 190 1.22 -7.19 15.80
CA ALA A 190 1.04 -7.87 17.08
C ALA A 190 -0.45 -7.89 17.45
N LEU A 191 -0.94 -9.00 18.00
CA LEU A 191 -2.34 -9.13 18.42
C LEU A 191 -2.72 -8.09 19.47
N ALA A 192 -1.82 -7.79 20.42
CA ALA A 192 -2.02 -6.74 21.41
C ALA A 192 -2.27 -5.36 20.78
N ASP A 193 -1.53 -5.01 19.73
CA ASP A 193 -1.71 -3.75 19.01
C ASP A 193 -3.04 -3.73 18.22
N VAL A 194 -3.47 -4.87 17.66
CA VAL A 194 -4.78 -4.99 16.99
C VAL A 194 -5.92 -4.80 17.98
N SER A 195 -5.82 -5.41 19.17
CA SER A 195 -6.82 -5.26 20.23
C SER A 195 -6.90 -3.81 20.73
N GLN A 196 -5.77 -3.15 20.95
CA GLN A 196 -5.74 -1.73 21.29
C GLN A 196 -6.30 -0.85 20.17
N LEU A 197 -6.03 -1.20 18.91
CA LEU A 197 -6.56 -0.48 17.76
C LEU A 197 -8.09 -0.55 17.69
N TYR A 198 -8.68 -1.72 17.93
CA TYR A 198 -10.15 -1.84 17.99
C TYR A 198 -10.74 -1.04 19.16
N LYS A 199 -10.13 -1.10 20.35
CA LYS A 199 -10.55 -0.26 21.50
C LYS A 199 -10.54 1.24 21.14
N LEU A 200 -9.45 1.72 20.55
CA LEU A 200 -9.34 3.12 20.11
C LEU A 200 -10.42 3.50 19.08
N VAL A 201 -10.70 2.61 18.13
CA VAL A 201 -11.72 2.87 17.10
C VAL A 201 -13.12 2.87 17.68
N ASP A 202 -13.40 2.02 18.67
CA ASP A 202 -14.69 1.93 19.34
C ASP A 202 -14.98 3.17 20.23
N GLU A 203 -13.94 3.86 20.70
CA GLU A 203 -14.02 5.19 21.33
C GLU A 203 -14.25 6.34 20.32
N GLY A 204 -14.44 6.02 19.04
CA GLY A 204 -14.61 6.98 17.96
C GLY A 204 -15.76 7.98 18.18
N SER A 205 -15.60 9.19 17.65
CA SER A 205 -16.52 10.32 17.90
C SER A 205 -17.94 10.14 17.34
N SER A 206 -18.18 9.15 16.48
CA SER A 206 -19.51 8.87 15.95
C SER A 206 -19.72 7.38 15.66
N LYS A 207 -20.96 6.90 15.81
CA LYS A 207 -21.37 5.53 15.43
C LYS A 207 -21.04 5.20 13.97
N SER A 208 -21.03 6.22 13.10
CA SER A 208 -20.71 6.04 11.69
C SER A 208 -19.22 5.80 11.45
N LEU A 209 -18.36 6.56 12.16
CA LEU A 209 -16.91 6.40 12.11
C LEU A 209 -16.49 5.07 12.71
N ILE A 210 -17.01 4.72 13.90
CA ILE A 210 -16.75 3.43 14.56
C ILE A 210 -17.02 2.28 13.59
N ALA A 211 -18.20 2.26 12.96
CA ALA A 211 -18.56 1.20 12.02
C ALA A 211 -17.68 1.19 10.76
N ARG A 212 -17.33 2.36 10.21
CA ARG A 212 -16.47 2.47 9.03
C ARG A 212 -15.06 1.96 9.34
N ASP A 213 -14.48 2.43 10.43
CA ASP A 213 -13.09 2.21 10.78
C ASP A 213 -12.86 0.78 11.26
N SER A 214 -13.81 0.21 12.02
CA SER A 214 -13.83 -1.22 12.36
C SER A 214 -13.91 -2.09 11.09
N CYS A 215 -14.78 -1.76 10.14
CA CYS A 215 -14.85 -2.49 8.87
C CYS A 215 -13.58 -2.31 8.02
N LEU A 216 -12.93 -1.15 8.09
CA LEU A 216 -11.69 -0.87 7.37
C LEU A 216 -10.56 -1.77 7.88
N ILE A 217 -10.40 -1.88 9.21
CA ILE A 217 -9.41 -2.77 9.84
C ILE A 217 -9.71 -4.22 9.47
N LYS A 218 -10.97 -4.66 9.61
CA LYS A 218 -11.41 -6.02 9.20
C LYS A 218 -11.08 -6.32 7.73
N SER A 219 -11.25 -5.35 6.83
CA SER A 219 -10.86 -5.53 5.43
C SER A 219 -9.36 -5.70 5.26
N PHE A 220 -8.51 -4.96 5.99
CA PHE A 220 -7.06 -5.16 5.88
C PHE A 220 -6.62 -6.53 6.41
N ASP A 221 -7.15 -6.90 7.57
CA ASP A 221 -6.84 -8.15 8.25
C ASP A 221 -7.25 -9.37 7.40
N ALA A 222 -8.50 -9.39 6.93
CA ALA A 222 -9.03 -10.53 6.18
C ALA A 222 -8.49 -10.67 4.76
N THR A 223 -7.88 -9.63 4.18
CA THR A 223 -7.48 -9.63 2.76
C THR A 223 -5.98 -9.53 2.52
N GLY A 224 -5.22 -9.05 3.51
CA GLY A 224 -3.84 -8.60 3.33
C GLY A 224 -3.67 -7.60 2.18
N GLY A 225 -4.74 -6.87 1.85
CA GLY A 225 -4.83 -5.99 0.70
C GLY A 225 -3.85 -4.82 0.82
N ARG A 226 -3.30 -4.39 -0.32
CA ARG A 226 -2.58 -3.12 -0.34
C ARG A 226 -3.54 -1.98 -0.01
N ARG A 227 -3.04 -0.87 0.56
CA ARG A 227 -3.86 0.32 0.84
C ARG A 227 -4.73 0.77 -0.34
N SER A 228 -4.21 0.68 -1.56
CA SER A 228 -4.93 1.03 -2.77
C SER A 228 -5.94 -0.02 -3.20
N GLU A 229 -5.72 -1.30 -2.91
CA GLU A 229 -6.69 -2.38 -3.16
C GLU A 229 -7.91 -2.16 -2.25
N VAL A 230 -7.69 -2.01 -0.94
CA VAL A 230 -8.78 -1.80 0.04
C VAL A 230 -9.51 -0.48 -0.17
N ALA A 231 -8.79 0.61 -0.48
CA ALA A 231 -9.41 1.91 -0.84
C ALA A 231 -10.37 1.81 -2.04
N ASN A 232 -10.18 0.81 -2.91
CA ASN A 232 -10.95 0.65 -4.13
C ASN A 232 -11.96 -0.51 -4.08
N LEU A 233 -12.18 -1.08 -2.90
CA LEU A 233 -13.20 -2.10 -2.73
C LEU A 233 -14.57 -1.52 -3.11
N ARG A 234 -15.30 -2.21 -3.98
CA ARG A 234 -16.64 -1.79 -4.42
C ARG A 234 -17.74 -2.56 -3.69
N VAL A 235 -18.88 -1.91 -3.56
CA VAL A 235 -20.10 -2.47 -2.98
C VAL A 235 -20.55 -3.73 -3.74
N PRO A 236 -20.63 -3.73 -5.10
CA PRO A 236 -20.93 -4.93 -5.87
C PRO A 236 -19.99 -6.11 -5.61
N ASP A 237 -18.70 -5.87 -5.34
CA ASP A 237 -17.74 -6.96 -5.09
C ASP A 237 -18.06 -7.70 -3.79
N VAL A 238 -18.42 -6.95 -2.74
CA VAL A 238 -18.82 -7.50 -1.44
C VAL A 238 -20.16 -8.23 -1.55
N GLU A 239 -21.11 -7.65 -2.28
CA GLU A 239 -22.43 -8.24 -2.49
C GLU A 239 -22.37 -9.53 -3.31
N LYS A 240 -21.58 -9.53 -4.40
CA LYS A 240 -21.33 -10.71 -5.23
C LYS A 240 -20.64 -11.83 -4.45
N ALA A 241 -19.64 -11.49 -3.64
CA ALA A 241 -18.99 -12.47 -2.76
C ALA A 241 -20.01 -13.06 -1.77
N LEU A 242 -20.86 -12.23 -1.16
CA LEU A 242 -21.90 -12.72 -0.23
C LEU A 242 -22.99 -13.56 -0.89
N SER A 243 -23.32 -13.31 -2.16
CA SER A 243 -24.29 -14.11 -2.90
C SER A 243 -23.75 -15.46 -3.37
N SER A 244 -22.44 -15.70 -3.28
CA SER A 244 -21.86 -16.99 -3.61
C SER A 244 -22.36 -18.09 -2.66
N ASP A 245 -22.65 -19.26 -3.22
CA ASP A 245 -23.00 -20.49 -2.50
C ASP A 245 -21.78 -21.22 -1.95
N GLU A 246 -20.57 -20.75 -2.27
CA GLU A 246 -19.33 -21.31 -1.72
C GLU A 246 -19.27 -21.13 -0.19
N LYS A 247 -18.79 -22.17 0.49
CA LYS A 247 -18.59 -22.16 1.96
C LYS A 247 -17.67 -21.02 2.39
N ILE A 248 -16.62 -20.75 1.62
CA ILE A 248 -15.69 -19.63 1.80
C ILE A 248 -15.75 -18.80 0.53
N PRO A 249 -16.48 -17.67 0.53
CA PRO A 249 -16.59 -16.85 -0.66
C PRO A 249 -15.29 -16.17 -1.07
N MET A 250 -15.18 -15.95 -2.38
CA MET A 250 -14.06 -15.24 -3.00
C MET A 250 -14.40 -13.74 -3.16
N LEU A 251 -13.58 -12.86 -2.59
CA LEU A 251 -13.69 -11.42 -2.73
C LEU A 251 -12.73 -10.90 -3.81
N ARG A 252 -13.27 -10.17 -4.79
CA ARG A 252 -12.50 -9.52 -5.85
C ARG A 252 -11.77 -8.27 -5.35
N LEU A 253 -10.49 -8.13 -5.69
CA LEU A 253 -9.67 -6.95 -5.46
C LEU A 253 -8.97 -6.51 -6.76
N ILE A 254 -8.96 -5.20 -7.03
CA ILE A 254 -8.23 -4.65 -8.17
C ILE A 254 -6.76 -4.43 -7.83
N THR A 255 -5.84 -4.99 -8.62
CA THR A 255 -4.40 -4.76 -8.47
C THR A 255 -3.90 -3.71 -9.47
N LEU A 256 -3.32 -2.63 -8.95
CA LEU A 256 -2.96 -1.45 -9.76
C LEU A 256 -1.51 -1.44 -10.23
N LYS A 257 -0.71 -2.44 -9.84
CA LYS A 257 0.74 -2.45 -10.09
C LYS A 257 1.13 -3.61 -11.00
N GLN A 258 1.04 -3.40 -12.31
CA GLN A 258 1.75 -4.24 -13.27
C GLN A 258 2.44 -3.39 -14.35
N LYS A 259 3.79 -3.46 -14.39
CA LYS A 259 4.57 -3.00 -15.55
C LYS A 259 4.13 -3.77 -16.79
N GLY A 260 3.92 -3.08 -17.92
CA GLY A 260 3.62 -3.69 -19.22
C GLY A 260 2.13 -3.90 -19.54
N HIS A 261 1.25 -3.75 -18.55
CA HIS A 261 -0.21 -3.81 -18.72
C HIS A 261 -0.84 -2.60 -18.05
N GLU A 262 -0.39 -1.40 -18.43
CA GLU A 262 -0.86 -0.15 -17.82
C GLU A 262 -2.35 0.09 -18.07
N ASP A 263 -2.93 -0.57 -19.06
CA ASP A 263 -4.33 -0.44 -19.49
C ASP A 263 -5.25 -1.57 -19.02
N LEU A 264 -4.73 -2.61 -18.36
CA LEU A 264 -5.55 -3.72 -17.84
C LEU A 264 -5.64 -3.65 -16.31
N GLU A 265 -6.87 -3.56 -15.79
CA GLU A 265 -7.14 -3.83 -14.39
C GLU A 265 -6.90 -5.32 -14.15
N VAL A 266 -5.77 -5.67 -13.53
CA VAL A 266 -5.55 -7.07 -13.14
C VAL A 266 -6.24 -7.31 -11.82
N GLU A 267 -7.21 -8.20 -11.84
CA GLU A 267 -8.00 -8.57 -10.69
C GLU A 267 -7.35 -9.78 -9.99
N ARG A 268 -7.55 -9.84 -8.68
CA ARG A 268 -7.28 -11.06 -7.91
C ARG A 268 -8.46 -11.34 -7.01
N GLU A 269 -8.74 -12.62 -6.83
CA GLU A 269 -9.76 -13.07 -5.91
C GLU A 269 -9.10 -13.71 -4.70
N ILE A 270 -9.65 -13.44 -3.52
CA ILE A 270 -9.13 -13.93 -2.25
C ILE A 270 -10.25 -14.56 -1.42
N PRO A 271 -9.99 -15.70 -0.75
CA PRO A 271 -10.96 -16.29 0.15
C PRO A 271 -11.14 -15.39 1.36
N VAL A 272 -12.39 -15.07 1.69
CA VAL A 272 -12.72 -14.24 2.86
C VAL A 272 -13.81 -14.91 3.67
N TYR A 273 -13.61 -14.96 4.99
CA TYR A 273 -14.63 -15.47 5.90
C TYR A 273 -15.96 -14.75 5.73
N ARG A 274 -17.04 -15.52 5.57
CA ARG A 274 -18.39 -14.99 5.28
C ARG A 274 -18.89 -14.03 6.38
N GLY A 275 -18.51 -14.26 7.64
CA GLY A 275 -18.83 -13.36 8.75
C GLY A 275 -18.21 -11.96 8.59
N THR A 276 -16.98 -11.89 8.10
CA THR A 276 -16.31 -10.61 7.79
C THR A 276 -17.05 -9.86 6.69
N LEU A 277 -17.42 -10.55 5.61
CA LEU A 277 -18.22 -9.95 4.53
C LEU A 277 -19.58 -9.45 5.03
N ARG A 278 -20.26 -10.21 5.90
CA ARG A 278 -21.52 -9.79 6.53
C ARG A 278 -21.36 -8.53 7.38
N ALA A 279 -20.28 -8.41 8.13
CA ALA A 279 -20.00 -7.21 8.93
C ALA A 279 -19.79 -5.97 8.02
N ILE A 280 -19.01 -6.12 6.94
CA ILE A 280 -18.80 -5.06 5.95
C ILE A 280 -20.13 -4.69 5.28
N ASN A 281 -20.93 -5.66 4.87
CA ASN A 281 -22.23 -5.42 4.23
C ASN A 281 -23.24 -4.76 5.17
N LYS A 282 -23.20 -5.08 6.48
CA LYS A 282 -24.00 -4.37 7.49
C LYS A 282 -23.63 -2.88 7.52
N TYR A 283 -22.35 -2.54 7.47
CA TYR A 283 -21.90 -1.15 7.34
C TYR A 283 -22.37 -0.51 6.02
N ILE A 284 -22.26 -1.21 4.89
CA ILE A 284 -22.72 -0.72 3.57
C ILE A 284 -24.22 -0.38 3.60
N LYS A 285 -25.07 -1.34 3.99
CA LYS A 285 -26.53 -1.19 3.92
C LYS A 285 -27.08 -0.26 4.99
N ARG A 286 -26.43 -0.14 6.16
CA ARG A 286 -26.95 0.66 7.28
C ARG A 286 -26.25 2.01 7.42
N THR A 287 -24.93 2.01 7.58
CA THR A 287 -24.16 3.19 7.96
C THR A 287 -23.80 4.03 6.75
N ARG A 288 -23.14 3.45 5.74
CA ARG A 288 -22.74 4.13 4.50
C ARG A 288 -23.95 4.76 3.80
N LEU A 289 -25.04 4.00 3.65
CA LEU A 289 -26.29 4.50 3.06
C LEU A 289 -26.85 5.71 3.82
N ARG A 290 -26.82 5.68 5.17
CA ARG A 290 -27.27 6.82 6.00
C ARG A 290 -26.39 8.05 5.83
N ILE A 291 -25.07 7.87 5.74
CA ILE A 291 -24.13 8.98 5.49
C ILE A 291 -24.48 9.66 4.16
N ILE A 292 -24.64 8.90 3.07
CA ILE A 292 -24.97 9.45 1.75
C ILE A 292 -26.31 10.19 1.78
N LYS A 293 -27.35 9.59 2.36
CA LYS A 293 -28.67 10.22 2.50
C LYS A 293 -28.60 11.55 3.27
N ARG A 294 -27.89 11.56 4.39
CA ARG A 294 -27.69 12.77 5.23
C ARG A 294 -27.00 13.88 4.44
N ILE A 295 -25.93 13.54 3.72
CA ILE A 295 -25.17 14.52 2.93
C ILE A 295 -26.03 15.08 1.79
N ASN A 296 -26.74 14.21 1.06
CA ASN A 296 -27.64 14.64 0.00
C ASN A 296 -28.75 15.56 0.53
N LYS A 297 -29.35 15.26 1.69
CA LYS A 297 -30.31 16.17 2.34
C LYS A 297 -29.71 17.55 2.62
N GLY A 298 -28.48 17.60 3.14
CA GLY A 298 -27.78 18.86 3.39
C GLY A 298 -27.39 19.62 2.12
N ARG A 299 -27.12 18.92 1.00
CA ARG A 299 -26.85 19.54 -0.31
C ARG A 299 -28.12 20.12 -0.92
N ILE A 300 -29.23 19.38 -0.90
CA ILE A 300 -30.54 19.84 -1.38
C ILE A 300 -30.95 21.11 -0.64
N ALA A 301 -30.80 21.15 0.69
CA ALA A 301 -31.10 22.34 1.49
C ALA A 301 -30.27 23.58 1.10
N LYS A 302 -29.13 23.39 0.42
CA LYS A 302 -28.25 24.46 -0.09
C LYS A 302 -28.41 24.70 -1.60
N GLY A 303 -29.46 24.15 -2.24
CA GLY A 303 -29.67 24.23 -3.69
C GLY A 303 -28.67 23.44 -4.54
N ASN A 304 -27.88 22.56 -3.92
CA ASN A 304 -26.87 21.75 -4.63
C ASN A 304 -27.44 20.40 -5.08
N LYS A 305 -26.96 19.91 -6.23
CA LYS A 305 -27.28 18.56 -6.72
C LYS A 305 -26.77 17.47 -5.75
N ASN A 306 -27.49 16.35 -5.74
CA ASN A 306 -27.10 15.14 -5.02
C ASN A 306 -25.73 14.64 -5.49
N ILE A 307 -25.03 13.99 -4.57
CA ILE A 307 -23.85 13.19 -4.91
C ILE A 307 -24.35 11.92 -5.61
N ILE A 308 -23.70 11.60 -6.73
CA ILE A 308 -23.88 10.32 -7.42
C ILE A 308 -23.18 9.24 -6.57
N ASP A 309 -23.92 8.19 -6.20
CA ASP A 309 -23.31 7.07 -5.48
C ASP A 309 -22.28 6.39 -6.39
N HIS A 310 -21.04 6.38 -5.94
CA HIS A 310 -19.89 5.90 -6.68
C HIS A 310 -19.54 4.45 -6.30
N ASP A 311 -20.37 3.73 -5.55
CA ASP A 311 -20.22 2.30 -5.21
C ASP A 311 -18.92 1.90 -4.50
N PHE A 312 -18.15 2.84 -3.97
CA PHE A 312 -16.97 2.53 -3.14
C PHE A 312 -17.44 2.23 -1.72
N VAL A 313 -16.90 1.16 -1.11
CA VAL A 313 -17.30 0.74 0.24
C VAL A 313 -16.97 1.82 1.27
N PHE A 314 -15.73 2.30 1.29
CA PHE A 314 -15.26 3.23 2.31
C PHE A 314 -15.36 4.69 1.84
N ILE A 315 -16.10 5.48 2.61
CA ILE A 315 -16.38 6.89 2.30
C ILE A 315 -16.04 7.81 3.47
N SER A 316 -15.80 9.07 3.14
CA SER A 316 -15.72 10.14 4.12
C SER A 316 -17.08 10.37 4.77
N GLU A 317 -17.12 10.46 6.10
CA GLU A 317 -18.34 10.78 6.83
C GLU A 317 -18.84 12.20 6.53
N THR A 318 -17.93 13.13 6.26
CA THR A 318 -18.24 14.56 6.09
C THR A 318 -18.60 14.91 4.66
N THR A 319 -17.90 14.33 3.67
CA THR A 319 -18.08 14.67 2.26
C THR A 319 -18.81 13.60 1.46
N GLY A 320 -18.85 12.36 1.93
CA GLY A 320 -19.46 11.24 1.21
C GLY A 320 -18.62 10.71 0.06
N ASN A 321 -17.48 11.35 -0.24
CA ASN A 321 -16.55 10.91 -1.28
C ASN A 321 -15.77 9.66 -0.86
N PRO A 322 -15.21 8.88 -1.80
CA PRO A 322 -14.39 7.71 -1.50
C PRO A 322 -13.17 8.09 -0.65
N LEU A 323 -12.78 7.21 0.28
CA LEU A 323 -11.50 7.36 0.97
C LEU A 323 -10.33 7.11 0.01
N SER A 324 -9.37 8.03 -0.03
CA SER A 324 -8.14 7.84 -0.79
C SER A 324 -7.16 6.94 -0.04
N ALA A 325 -6.23 6.30 -0.76
CA ALA A 325 -5.16 5.51 -0.14
C ALA A 325 -4.27 6.34 0.82
N ASP A 326 -4.14 7.64 0.56
CA ASP A 326 -3.39 8.57 1.41
C ASP A 326 -4.17 8.94 2.67
N SER A 327 -5.51 9.09 2.56
CA SER A 327 -6.39 9.26 3.71
C SER A 327 -6.27 8.07 4.66
N ILE A 328 -6.34 6.85 4.13
CA ILE A 328 -6.18 5.61 4.92
C ILE A 328 -4.79 5.56 5.55
N THR A 329 -3.73 5.91 4.82
CA THR A 329 -2.36 5.96 5.37
C THR A 329 -2.29 6.93 6.55
N THR A 330 -2.92 8.10 6.44
CA THR A 330 -2.96 9.10 7.49
C THR A 330 -3.73 8.59 8.71
N MET A 331 -4.85 7.90 8.50
CA MET A 331 -5.65 7.30 9.58
C MET A 331 -4.83 6.29 10.38
N PHE A 332 -4.21 5.31 9.70
CA PHE A 332 -3.35 4.32 10.38
C PHE A 332 -2.18 4.96 11.12
N ASN A 333 -1.51 5.95 10.52
CA ASN A 333 -0.42 6.66 11.19
C ASN A 333 -0.89 7.39 12.46
N ASN A 334 -2.11 7.93 12.46
CA ASN A 334 -2.67 8.60 13.63
C ASN A 334 -3.07 7.59 14.71
N TRP A 335 -3.69 6.47 14.32
CA TRP A 335 -4.04 5.40 15.25
C TRP A 335 -2.80 4.77 15.89
N ALA A 336 -1.76 4.48 15.10
CA ALA A 336 -0.49 3.97 15.58
C ALA A 336 0.13 4.86 16.66
N LYS A 337 0.11 6.18 16.44
CA LYS A 337 0.59 7.16 17.43
C LYS A 337 -0.27 7.19 18.68
N ALA A 338 -1.60 7.12 18.53
CA ALA A 338 -2.53 7.19 19.64
C ALA A 338 -2.39 5.98 20.58
N ILE A 339 -2.17 4.77 20.05
CA ILE A 339 -1.95 3.58 20.88
C ILE A 339 -0.48 3.42 21.33
N GLY A 340 0.41 4.32 20.93
CA GLY A 340 1.83 4.25 21.29
C GLY A 340 2.58 3.08 20.64
N ALA A 341 2.11 2.55 19.52
CA ALA A 341 2.74 1.44 18.82
C ALA A 341 4.18 1.80 18.44
N LYS A 342 5.17 1.07 18.97
CA LYS A 342 6.61 1.29 18.72
C LYS A 342 7.08 0.72 17.36
N GLY A 343 6.16 0.49 16.41
CA GLY A 343 6.43 -0.15 15.14
C GLY A 343 5.52 0.32 13.99
N ASP A 344 5.67 -0.34 12.83
CA ASP A 344 4.89 -0.09 11.61
C ASP A 344 3.42 -0.58 11.77
N LEU A 345 2.64 -0.09 12.73
CA LEU A 345 1.17 -0.26 12.73
C LEU A 345 0.56 0.56 11.58
N ILE A 346 0.85 0.11 10.38
CA ILE A 346 0.49 0.67 9.09
C ILE A 346 -0.30 -0.42 8.39
N ALA A 347 -1.18 -0.05 7.46
CA ALA A 347 -1.86 -0.98 6.55
C ALA A 347 -0.97 -2.10 5.97
N HIS A 348 0.35 -1.87 5.86
CA HIS A 348 1.30 -2.90 5.45
C HIS A 348 1.55 -4.01 6.48
N ALA A 349 1.49 -3.77 7.79
CA ALA A 349 1.67 -4.82 8.80
C ALA A 349 0.55 -5.87 8.78
N PHE A 350 -0.70 -5.45 8.57
CA PHE A 350 -1.82 -6.39 8.34
C PHE A 350 -1.56 -7.30 7.14
N ARG A 351 -0.99 -6.75 6.06
CA ARG A 351 -0.55 -7.56 4.93
C ARG A 351 0.56 -8.53 5.30
N HIS A 352 1.49 -8.15 6.16
CA HIS A 352 2.51 -9.08 6.66
C HIS A 352 1.88 -10.22 7.46
N SER A 353 1.00 -9.92 8.42
CA SER A 353 0.27 -10.95 9.18
C SER A 353 -0.52 -11.88 8.29
N TYR A 354 -1.31 -11.36 7.35
CA TYR A 354 -2.10 -12.18 6.43
C TYR A 354 -1.24 -13.18 5.64
N ILE A 355 -0.11 -12.73 5.09
CA ILE A 355 0.77 -13.60 4.30
C ILE A 355 1.44 -14.64 5.20
N THR A 356 1.96 -14.23 6.36
CA THR A 356 2.60 -15.14 7.32
C THR A 356 1.60 -16.18 7.83
N ASN A 357 0.37 -15.79 8.17
CA ASN A 357 -0.67 -16.69 8.65
C ASN A 357 -1.07 -17.73 7.60
N ILE A 358 -1.27 -17.31 6.34
CA ILE A 358 -1.55 -18.25 5.25
C ILE A 358 -0.38 -19.22 5.08
N LEU A 359 0.86 -18.74 5.08
CA LEU A 359 2.02 -19.63 4.96
C LEU A 359 2.11 -20.60 6.15
N ALA A 360 1.87 -20.14 7.37
CA ALA A 360 1.88 -20.97 8.57
C ALA A 360 0.80 -22.05 8.51
N MET A 361 -0.42 -21.70 8.10
CA MET A 361 -1.51 -22.66 7.88
C MET A 361 -1.13 -23.72 6.85
N LEU A 362 -0.50 -23.33 5.74
CA LEU A 362 -0.08 -24.25 4.69
C LEU A 362 1.07 -25.15 5.15
N ILE A 363 2.05 -24.61 5.89
CA ILE A 363 3.15 -25.40 6.48
C ILE A 363 2.57 -26.45 7.43
N LYS A 364 1.59 -26.08 8.28
CA LYS A 364 0.90 -27.00 9.18
C LYS A 364 0.04 -28.03 8.45
N ASP A 365 -0.61 -27.66 7.36
CA ASP A 365 -1.50 -28.54 6.57
C ASP A 365 -0.71 -29.63 5.83
N PHE A 366 0.43 -29.24 5.25
CA PHE A 366 1.32 -30.16 4.54
C PHE A 366 2.41 -30.78 5.42
N GLU A 367 2.37 -30.52 6.73
CA GLU A 367 3.33 -31.06 7.72
C GLU A 367 4.79 -30.82 7.36
N LEU A 368 5.07 -29.64 6.78
CA LEU A 368 6.40 -29.28 6.30
C LEU A 368 7.30 -28.88 7.47
N LYS A 369 8.51 -29.43 7.50
CA LYS A 369 9.47 -29.21 8.59
C LYS A 369 10.50 -28.14 8.25
N GLU A 370 10.79 -27.96 6.96
CA GLU A 370 11.80 -27.02 6.49
C GLU A 370 11.39 -26.20 5.26
N GLU A 371 12.05 -25.05 5.07
CA GLU A 371 11.80 -24.19 3.91
C GLU A 371 12.05 -24.88 2.56
N SER A 372 12.97 -25.85 2.53
CA SER A 372 13.34 -26.61 1.34
C SER A 372 12.16 -27.45 0.83
N GLU A 373 11.41 -28.08 1.73
CA GLU A 373 10.22 -28.88 1.43
C GLU A 373 9.09 -28.02 0.87
N LEU A 374 8.89 -26.83 1.44
CA LEU A 374 7.92 -25.87 0.91
C LEU A 374 8.28 -25.43 -0.52
N LYS A 375 9.57 -25.16 -0.78
CA LYS A 375 10.06 -24.81 -2.13
C LYS A 375 9.88 -25.97 -3.11
N ALA A 376 10.13 -27.21 -2.68
CA ALA A 376 9.90 -28.41 -3.49
C ALA A 376 8.41 -28.58 -3.81
N LYS A 377 7.52 -28.43 -2.84
CA LYS A 377 6.06 -28.49 -3.04
C LYS A 377 5.59 -27.46 -4.07
N PHE A 378 6.09 -26.23 -4.00
CA PHE A 378 5.78 -25.19 -5.00
C PHE A 378 6.36 -25.47 -6.39
N ALA A 379 7.42 -26.27 -6.50
CA ALA A 379 7.96 -26.69 -7.80
C ALA A 379 7.06 -27.75 -8.44
N THR A 380 6.57 -28.69 -7.64
CA THR A 380 5.70 -29.79 -8.10
C THR A 380 4.27 -29.32 -8.38
N ASP A 381 3.66 -28.54 -7.48
CA ASP A 381 2.27 -28.09 -7.61
C ASP A 381 2.18 -26.65 -8.13
N LYS A 382 2.17 -26.52 -9.45
CA LYS A 382 2.05 -25.23 -10.15
C LYS A 382 0.72 -24.53 -9.85
N VAL A 383 -0.38 -25.27 -9.74
CA VAL A 383 -1.73 -24.68 -9.51
C VAL A 383 -1.78 -24.05 -8.13
N PHE A 384 -1.32 -24.76 -7.11
CA PHE A 384 -1.23 -24.28 -5.75
C PHE A 384 -0.32 -23.04 -5.64
N LYS A 385 0.86 -23.09 -6.25
CA LYS A 385 1.78 -21.94 -6.33
C LYS A 385 1.10 -20.72 -6.95
N LEU A 386 0.38 -20.88 -8.06
CA LEU A 386 -0.33 -19.77 -8.71
C LEU A 386 -1.45 -19.21 -7.83
N LYS A 387 -2.21 -20.07 -7.13
CA LYS A 387 -3.22 -19.65 -6.16
C LYS A 387 -2.61 -18.83 -5.02
N LEU A 388 -1.54 -19.29 -4.39
CA LEU A 388 -0.87 -18.55 -3.32
C LEU A 388 -0.31 -17.20 -3.79
N LEU A 389 0.31 -17.16 -4.97
CA LEU A 389 0.81 -15.93 -5.56
C LEU A 389 -0.33 -14.93 -5.87
N SER A 390 -1.48 -15.44 -6.33
CA SER A 390 -2.70 -14.64 -6.50
C SER A 390 -3.24 -14.13 -5.16
N TRP A 391 -3.41 -15.00 -4.16
CA TRP A 391 -3.95 -14.63 -2.84
C TRP A 391 -3.07 -13.69 -2.06
N THR A 392 -1.75 -13.75 -2.26
CA THR A 392 -0.81 -12.81 -1.65
C THR A 392 -0.54 -11.61 -2.55
N GLY A 393 -0.92 -11.63 -3.83
CA GLY A 393 -0.65 -10.56 -4.79
C GLY A 393 0.84 -10.36 -5.10
N HIS A 394 1.60 -11.45 -5.19
CA HIS A 394 3.03 -11.46 -5.55
C HIS A 394 3.26 -12.04 -6.94
N LYS A 395 4.31 -11.57 -7.62
CA LYS A 395 4.72 -12.10 -8.92
C LYS A 395 5.68 -13.28 -8.83
N SER A 396 6.34 -13.44 -7.69
CA SER A 396 7.40 -14.44 -7.50
C SER A 396 7.40 -14.98 -6.08
N LEU A 397 7.84 -16.23 -5.93
CA LEU A 397 8.06 -16.82 -4.60
C LEU A 397 9.21 -16.14 -3.86
N LYS A 398 10.22 -15.63 -4.58
CA LYS A 398 11.34 -14.91 -3.96
C LYS A 398 10.88 -13.73 -3.10
N SER A 399 9.82 -13.03 -3.52
CA SER A 399 9.24 -11.94 -2.71
C SER A 399 8.52 -12.43 -1.45
N LEU A 400 8.24 -13.73 -1.33
CA LEU A 400 7.65 -14.35 -0.16
C LEU A 400 8.70 -14.86 0.85
N ASN A 401 9.99 -14.95 0.48
CA ASN A 401 11.04 -15.54 1.33
C ASN A 401 11.07 -14.97 2.76
N ASN A 402 10.91 -13.65 2.90
CA ASN A 402 10.91 -13.02 4.22
C ASN A 402 9.74 -13.52 5.11
N TYR A 403 8.59 -13.82 4.52
CA TYR A 403 7.42 -14.32 5.25
C TYR A 403 7.52 -15.82 5.53
N ILE A 404 8.14 -16.57 4.61
CA ILE A 404 8.41 -18.00 4.78
C ILE A 404 9.29 -18.21 6.02
N HIS A 405 10.39 -17.45 6.12
CA HIS A 405 11.28 -17.52 7.28
C HIS A 405 10.55 -17.19 8.59
N LEU A 406 9.67 -16.18 8.59
CA LEU A 406 8.88 -15.84 9.78
C LEU A 406 7.92 -16.97 10.16
N ALA A 407 7.20 -17.52 9.18
CA ALA A 407 6.25 -18.60 9.43
C ALA A 407 6.93 -19.85 10.00
N PHE A 408 8.10 -20.25 9.51
CA PHE A 408 8.85 -21.37 10.10
C PHE A 408 9.40 -21.05 11.49
N GLY A 409 9.84 -19.80 11.72
CA GLY A 409 10.28 -19.35 13.04
C GLY A 409 9.16 -19.46 14.09
N ASP A 410 7.97 -18.94 13.76
CA ASP A 410 6.79 -18.98 14.64
C ASP A 410 6.33 -20.43 14.92
N LEU A 411 6.47 -21.33 13.93
CA LEU A 411 6.08 -22.74 14.07
C LEU A 411 7.09 -23.60 14.81
N SER A 412 8.39 -23.26 14.76
CA SER A 412 9.44 -24.02 15.43
C SER A 412 9.35 -24.03 16.96
N GLY A 413 8.48 -23.18 17.54
CA GLY A 413 8.13 -23.18 18.97
C GLY A 413 6.94 -24.06 19.34
N ILE A 414 6.21 -24.64 18.39
CA ILE A 414 5.02 -25.46 18.64
C ILE A 414 5.39 -26.93 18.47
N ASN A 415 5.32 -27.71 19.56
CA ASN A 415 5.66 -29.13 19.56
C ASN A 415 4.63 -29.97 18.78
N ALA A 416 5.12 -31.11 18.28
CA ALA A 416 4.51 -31.84 17.18
C ALA A 416 3.31 -32.73 17.57
N THR A 417 2.30 -32.70 16.68
CA THR A 417 1.24 -33.71 16.45
C THR A 417 0.22 -34.00 17.55
N MET A 418 0.63 -34.13 18.82
CA MET A 418 -0.28 -34.41 19.94
C MET A 418 -1.22 -33.22 20.21
N ASP A 419 -0.68 -32.01 20.12
CA ASP A 419 -1.41 -30.75 20.37
C ASP A 419 -2.50 -30.51 19.32
N LYS A 420 -2.30 -30.98 18.07
CA LYS A 420 -3.28 -30.78 16.98
C LYS A 420 -4.56 -31.57 17.21
N VAL A 421 -4.46 -32.81 17.69
CA VAL A 421 -5.63 -33.66 18.01
C VAL A 421 -6.38 -33.08 19.20
N ILE A 422 -5.65 -32.64 20.22
CA ILE A 422 -6.23 -32.01 21.41
C ILE A 422 -6.95 -30.72 21.01
N VAL A 423 -6.30 -29.80 20.30
CA VAL A 423 -6.92 -28.54 19.83
C VAL A 423 -8.14 -28.80 18.95
N LEU A 424 -8.08 -29.74 17.99
CA LEU A 424 -9.24 -30.09 17.17
C LEU A 424 -10.39 -30.67 18.02
N SER A 425 -10.08 -31.51 19.00
CA SER A 425 -11.08 -32.04 19.92
C SER A 425 -11.71 -30.95 20.78
N SER A 426 -10.90 -30.00 21.27
CA SER A 426 -11.36 -28.85 22.05
C SER A 426 -12.23 -27.90 21.24
N VAL A 427 -11.84 -27.58 19.99
CA VAL A 427 -12.66 -26.79 19.07
C VAL A 427 -13.99 -27.48 18.76
N ASN A 428 -13.98 -28.81 18.57
CA ASN A 428 -15.21 -29.58 18.38
C ASN A 428 -16.10 -29.58 19.62
N SER A 429 -15.52 -29.66 20.82
CA SER A 429 -16.25 -29.53 22.09
C SER A 429 -16.86 -28.14 22.24
N ALA A 430 -16.08 -27.09 21.99
CA ALA A 430 -16.56 -25.72 21.98
C ALA A 430 -17.70 -25.52 20.96
N GLN A 431 -17.62 -26.15 19.79
CA GLN A 431 -18.69 -26.11 18.80
C GLN A 431 -19.98 -26.78 19.31
N LYS A 432 -19.88 -27.92 20.01
CA LYS A 432 -21.04 -28.57 20.63
C LYS A 432 -21.67 -27.68 21.70
N GLU A 433 -20.85 -27.05 22.53
CA GLU A 433 -21.31 -26.16 23.57
C GLU A 433 -22.00 -24.90 23.01
N ILE A 434 -21.49 -24.31 21.93
CA ILE A 434 -22.17 -23.24 21.20
C ILE A 434 -23.54 -23.71 20.67
N ILE A 435 -23.67 -24.95 20.20
CA ILE A 435 -24.95 -25.52 19.74
C ILE A 435 -25.92 -25.64 20.92
N GLU A 436 -25.45 -26.11 22.08
CA GLU A 436 -26.26 -26.22 23.28
C GLU A 436 -26.70 -24.85 23.81
N LEU A 437 -25.79 -23.87 23.89
CA LEU A 437 -26.11 -22.49 24.29
C LEU A 437 -27.16 -21.87 23.36
N ARG A 438 -27.06 -22.12 22.05
CA ARG A 438 -28.08 -21.70 21.06
C ARG A 438 -29.45 -22.33 21.32
N GLN A 439 -29.50 -23.59 21.74
CA GLN A 439 -30.76 -24.24 22.09
C GLN A 439 -31.30 -23.73 23.42
N LYS A 440 -30.44 -23.52 24.43
CA LYS A 440 -30.83 -22.99 25.74
C LYS A 440 -31.45 -21.59 25.61
N ILE A 441 -30.84 -20.68 24.85
CA ILE A 441 -31.39 -19.33 24.62
C ILE A 441 -32.68 -19.37 23.80
N ALA A 442 -32.76 -20.22 22.77
CA ALA A 442 -33.97 -20.35 21.94
C ALA A 442 -35.16 -20.90 22.74
N ASN A 443 -34.90 -21.76 23.71
CA ASN A 443 -35.90 -22.32 24.62
C ASN A 443 -36.15 -21.48 25.88
N GLY A 444 -35.55 -20.29 25.98
CA GLY A 444 -35.70 -19.39 27.13
C GLY A 444 -35.12 -19.93 28.44
N LYS A 445 -34.25 -20.95 28.39
CA LYS A 445 -33.63 -21.57 29.57
C LYS A 445 -32.48 -20.75 30.16
N ILE A 446 -31.89 -19.88 29.34
CA ILE A 446 -30.90 -18.89 29.77
C ILE A 446 -31.31 -17.52 29.23
N ASN A 447 -30.86 -16.47 29.89
CA ASN A 447 -31.07 -15.09 29.43
C ASN A 447 -29.88 -14.57 28.61
N ALA A 448 -30.01 -13.36 28.05
CA ALA A 448 -28.97 -12.78 27.20
C ALA A 448 -27.67 -12.44 27.95
N SER A 449 -27.73 -12.15 29.25
CA SER A 449 -26.53 -11.89 30.06
C SER A 449 -25.76 -13.18 30.30
N GLU A 450 -26.45 -14.23 30.74
CA GLU A 450 -25.87 -15.57 30.95
C GLU A 450 -25.24 -16.10 29.65
N LEU A 451 -25.88 -15.88 28.50
CA LEU A 451 -25.29 -16.26 27.21
C LEU A 451 -23.97 -15.52 26.93
N ILE A 452 -23.87 -14.23 27.29
CA ILE A 452 -22.65 -13.45 27.07
C ILE A 452 -21.54 -13.97 27.99
N ASP A 453 -21.83 -14.20 29.28
CA ASP A 453 -20.85 -14.71 30.25
C ASP A 453 -20.31 -16.08 29.83
N GLU A 454 -21.19 -17.01 29.44
CA GLU A 454 -20.80 -18.35 28.95
C GLU A 454 -20.00 -18.27 27.64
N MET A 455 -20.36 -17.35 26.73
CA MET A 455 -19.58 -17.12 25.52
C MET A 455 -18.20 -16.53 25.80
N ASP A 456 -18.08 -15.63 26.77
CA ASP A 456 -16.80 -15.04 27.15
C ASP A 456 -15.86 -16.08 27.78
N HIS A 457 -16.39 -16.99 28.61
CA HIS A 457 -15.63 -18.14 29.12
C HIS A 457 -15.14 -19.06 28.00
N LEU A 458 -16.05 -19.47 27.10
CA LEU A 458 -15.73 -20.30 25.94
C LEU A 458 -14.65 -19.69 25.04
N LEU A 459 -14.72 -18.37 24.85
CA LEU A 459 -13.73 -17.64 24.06
C LEU A 459 -12.39 -17.55 24.79
N GLY A 460 -12.40 -17.31 26.10
CA GLY A 460 -11.19 -17.32 26.93
C GLY A 460 -10.44 -18.66 26.84
N ASP A 461 -11.15 -19.77 27.02
CA ASP A 461 -10.57 -21.12 26.94
C ASP A 461 -9.96 -21.41 25.56
N LEU A 462 -10.65 -20.99 24.48
CA LEU A 462 -10.14 -21.14 23.12
C LEU A 462 -8.93 -20.22 22.85
N GLU A 463 -8.89 -19.02 23.42
CA GLU A 463 -7.75 -18.11 23.28
C GLU A 463 -6.50 -18.66 23.97
N GLU A 464 -6.63 -19.23 25.17
CA GLU A 464 -5.55 -19.90 25.89
C GLU A 464 -5.01 -21.10 25.08
N LEU A 465 -5.91 -21.92 24.55
CA LEU A 465 -5.56 -23.07 23.70
C LEU A 465 -4.85 -22.70 22.40
N LEU A 466 -5.11 -21.51 21.84
CA LEU A 466 -4.48 -21.04 20.61
C LEU A 466 -3.14 -20.33 20.85
N GLN A 467 -2.85 -19.96 22.10
CA GLN A 467 -1.60 -19.32 22.52
C GLN A 467 -0.59 -20.31 23.13
N ALA A 468 -1.06 -21.46 23.61
CA ALA A 468 -0.25 -22.63 23.97
C ALA A 468 0.33 -23.32 22.74
#